data_AF-A0A936TDT8-F1
#
_entry.id   AF-A0A936TDT8-F1
#
_cell.length_a   1.000
_cell.length_b   1.000
_cell.length_c   1.000
_cell.angle_alpha   90.00
_cell.angle_beta   90.00
_cell.angle_gamma   90.00
#
_symmetry.space_group_name_H-M   'P 1'
#
loop_
_entity.id
_entity.type
_entity.pdbx_description
1 polymer ?
#
loop_
_entity_poly.entity_id
_entity_poly.type
_entity_poly.pdbx_seq_one_letter_code
_entity_poly.pdbx_strand_id
1 'polypeptide(L)'
;MRSLFAIAVMALLPVFAVVGTAGAHTGTNAATPGNDSSHPWKSNGCGPSGAGLVIPDSMPGIFNFNHPCDHHDGCYGGSSRTGASPYWVSRQTCDSLFKADMIASCKWQHGSDLTKTWSARRCAGFTDTYYNAVRKSGKGSYKGPANLNY
;
A
#
# COMPACT_ATOMS: atom_id res chain seq x y z
N MET A 1 -24.55 59.80 27.05
CA MET A 1 -25.16 58.46 27.16
C MET A 1 -25.82 58.12 25.83
N ARG A 2 -25.27 57.15 25.08
CA ARG A 2 -25.98 56.21 24.20
C ARG A 2 -24.96 55.28 23.55
N SER A 3 -25.29 54.00 23.63
CA SER A 3 -24.38 52.85 23.61
C SER A 3 -23.93 52.42 22.22
N LEU A 4 -22.77 51.76 22.22
CA LEU A 4 -22.14 51.04 21.13
C LEU A 4 -23.05 49.93 20.57
N PHE A 5 -23.05 49.77 19.25
CA PHE A 5 -23.29 48.47 18.61
C PHE A 5 -22.17 48.21 17.60
N ALA A 6 -21.08 47.60 18.08
CA ALA A 6 -20.10 46.99 17.21
C ALA A 6 -20.67 45.64 16.75
N ILE A 7 -21.03 45.53 15.48
CA ILE A 7 -21.40 44.26 14.86
C ILE A 7 -20.11 43.46 14.69
N ALA A 8 -19.86 42.53 15.61
CA ALA A 8 -18.80 41.55 15.45
C ALA A 8 -19.22 40.55 14.37
N VAL A 9 -18.71 40.74 13.15
CA VAL A 9 -18.81 39.73 12.10
C VAL A 9 -17.89 38.58 12.50
N MET A 10 -18.43 37.59 13.20
CA MET A 10 -17.77 36.29 13.42
C MET A 10 -17.58 35.65 12.05
N ALA A 11 -16.41 35.86 11.45
CA ALA A 11 -15.96 35.11 10.29
C ALA A 11 -15.92 33.63 10.68
N LEU A 12 -16.93 32.88 10.25
CA LEU A 12 -16.91 31.42 10.24
C LEU A 12 -15.77 31.01 9.31
N LEU A 13 -14.58 30.84 9.88
CA LEU A 13 -13.48 30.15 9.23
C LEU A 13 -14.00 28.74 8.92
N PRO A 14 -14.11 28.33 7.65
CA PRO A 14 -14.29 26.92 7.36
C PRO A 14 -13.05 26.22 7.91
N VAL A 15 -13.24 25.48 9.00
CA VAL A 15 -12.27 24.48 9.44
C VAL A 15 -12.30 23.43 8.33
N PHE A 16 -11.47 23.63 7.31
CA PHE A 16 -11.12 22.57 6.39
C PHE A 16 -10.40 21.54 7.26
N ALA A 17 -11.17 20.55 7.72
CA ALA A 17 -10.60 19.30 8.17
C ALA A 17 -9.72 18.83 7.00
N VAL A 18 -8.40 18.93 7.17
CA VAL A 18 -7.46 18.22 6.32
C VAL A 18 -7.74 16.76 6.62
N VAL A 19 -8.69 16.19 5.89
CA VAL A 19 -8.91 14.76 5.86
C VAL A 19 -7.60 14.23 5.29
N GLY A 20 -6.73 13.71 6.15
CA GLY A 20 -5.47 13.12 5.73
C GLY A 20 -5.81 12.02 4.74
N THR A 21 -5.67 12.30 3.45
CA THR A 21 -5.91 11.32 2.41
C THR A 21 -4.82 10.28 2.56
N ALA A 22 -5.21 9.08 3.02
CA ALA A 22 -4.35 7.92 3.13
C ALA A 22 -3.60 7.72 1.80
N GLY A 23 -2.32 8.08 1.81
CA GLY A 23 -1.49 8.25 0.62
C GLY A 23 -0.88 6.96 0.08
N ALA A 24 -1.34 5.78 0.50
CA ALA A 24 -0.57 4.57 0.24
C ALA A 24 -0.50 4.21 -1.25
N HIS A 25 -1.47 4.59 -2.11
CA HIS A 25 -1.39 4.32 -3.55
C HIS A 25 -0.93 5.48 -4.44
N THR A 26 -0.87 6.73 -3.95
CA THR A 26 -0.45 7.94 -4.70
C THR A 26 0.94 8.44 -4.36
N GLY A 27 1.53 7.97 -3.26
CA GLY A 27 2.86 8.39 -2.86
C GLY A 27 3.90 7.99 -3.90
N THR A 28 4.89 8.85 -4.15
CA THR A 28 6.12 8.46 -4.85
C THR A 28 6.98 7.49 -4.01
N ASN A 29 6.62 7.29 -2.75
CA ASN A 29 7.37 6.49 -1.80
C ASN A 29 6.88 5.06 -1.83
N ALA A 30 7.82 4.12 -1.89
CA ALA A 30 7.52 2.70 -1.80
C ALA A 30 6.83 2.36 -0.46
N ALA A 31 5.97 1.34 -0.47
CA ALA A 31 5.34 0.81 0.74
C ALA A 31 6.38 -0.01 1.53
N THR A 32 6.87 0.57 2.62
CA THR A 32 7.89 -0.04 3.51
C THR A 32 7.38 -0.11 4.95
N PRO A 33 8.02 -0.89 5.85
CA PRO A 33 7.61 -0.90 7.25
C PRO A 33 7.72 0.47 7.94
N GLY A 34 8.61 1.34 7.46
CA GLY A 34 8.82 2.67 8.06
C GLY A 34 7.72 3.69 7.78
N ASN A 35 6.81 3.40 6.85
CA ASN A 35 5.69 4.27 6.49
C ASN A 35 4.34 3.53 6.45
N ASP A 36 4.25 2.41 7.15
CA ASP A 36 3.00 1.66 7.30
C ASP A 36 2.00 2.46 8.15
N SER A 37 0.78 2.61 7.65
CA SER A 37 -0.26 3.43 8.27
C SER A 37 -1.66 2.99 7.85
N SER A 38 -2.68 3.43 8.61
CA SER A 38 -4.07 3.07 8.32
C SER A 38 -4.51 3.49 6.92
N HIS A 39 -5.28 2.61 6.27
CA HIS A 39 -5.80 2.80 4.92
C HIS A 39 -7.32 2.55 4.83
N PRO A 40 -8.03 3.19 3.88
CA PRO A 40 -9.48 3.11 3.76
C PRO A 40 -10.01 1.85 3.04
N TRP A 41 -9.14 1.04 2.42
CA TRP A 41 -9.54 -0.21 1.77
C TRP A 41 -9.47 -1.40 2.72
N LYS A 42 -10.18 -2.47 2.38
CA LYS A 42 -10.03 -3.76 3.05
C LYS A 42 -8.71 -4.39 2.62
N SER A 43 -7.95 -4.90 3.58
CA SER A 43 -6.79 -5.74 3.35
C SER A 43 -6.83 -6.97 4.26
N ASN A 44 -6.16 -8.04 3.83
CA ASN A 44 -6.02 -9.31 4.52
C ASN A 44 -4.55 -9.76 4.61
N GLY A 45 -3.60 -8.84 4.43
CA GLY A 45 -2.17 -9.14 4.41
C GLY A 45 -1.74 -9.90 3.16
N CYS A 46 -0.65 -10.66 3.25
CA CYS A 46 0.07 -11.21 2.10
C CYS A 46 -0.52 -12.47 1.46
N GLY A 47 -1.69 -12.92 1.89
CA GLY A 47 -2.34 -14.10 1.34
C GLY A 47 -3.86 -13.99 1.45
N PRO A 48 -4.63 -14.82 0.71
CA PRO A 48 -6.09 -14.79 0.79
C PRO A 48 -6.56 -15.01 2.24
N SER A 49 -7.72 -14.46 2.60
CA SER A 49 -8.26 -14.60 3.95
C SER A 49 -8.20 -16.06 4.44
N GLY A 50 -7.52 -16.28 5.58
CA GLY A 50 -7.28 -17.61 6.15
C GLY A 50 -5.97 -18.30 5.75
N ALA A 51 -5.16 -17.70 4.88
CA ALA A 51 -3.85 -18.24 4.47
C ALA A 51 -2.66 -17.68 5.26
N GLY A 52 -2.87 -16.81 6.25
CA GLY A 52 -1.79 -16.14 6.99
C GLY A 52 -0.81 -17.06 7.73
N LEU A 53 -1.19 -18.33 7.98
CA LEU A 53 -0.28 -19.34 8.52
C LEU A 53 0.63 -19.99 7.46
N VAL A 54 0.27 -19.89 6.18
CA VAL A 54 0.98 -20.48 5.04
C VAL A 54 1.77 -19.42 4.27
N ILE A 55 1.25 -18.19 4.21
CA ILE A 55 1.88 -17.04 3.56
C ILE A 55 2.08 -15.95 4.61
N PRO A 56 3.24 -15.90 5.28
CA PRO A 56 3.47 -14.99 6.38
C PRO A 56 3.61 -13.53 5.92
N ASP A 57 3.04 -12.59 6.67
CA ASP A 57 3.24 -11.15 6.38
C ASP A 57 4.64 -10.68 6.76
N SER A 58 5.24 -11.33 7.76
CA SER A 58 6.59 -11.05 8.22
C SER A 58 7.30 -12.30 8.73
N MET A 59 8.62 -12.27 8.68
CA MET A 59 9.50 -13.26 9.28
C MET A 59 10.60 -12.52 10.04
N PRO A 60 10.63 -12.60 11.39
CA PRO A 60 11.57 -11.85 12.22
C PRO A 60 13.02 -12.02 11.76
N GLY A 61 13.73 -10.90 11.59
CA GLY A 61 15.11 -10.87 11.13
C GLY A 61 15.30 -11.15 9.63
N ILE A 62 14.24 -11.41 8.86
CA ILE A 62 14.31 -11.65 7.41
C ILE A 62 13.51 -10.64 6.62
N PHE A 63 12.20 -10.51 6.84
CA PHE A 63 11.38 -9.57 6.10
C PHE A 63 10.14 -9.13 6.89
N ASN A 64 9.55 -8.03 6.43
CA ASN A 64 8.25 -7.52 6.84
C ASN A 64 7.62 -6.92 5.58
N PHE A 65 6.61 -7.61 5.07
CA PHE A 65 5.89 -7.28 3.84
C PHE A 65 4.44 -6.89 4.09
N ASN A 66 4.04 -6.66 5.35
CA ASN A 66 2.68 -6.24 5.69
C ASN A 66 2.23 -5.05 4.83
N HIS A 67 2.97 -3.95 4.87
CA HIS A 67 2.64 -2.74 4.10
C HIS A 67 2.66 -2.96 2.57
N PRO A 68 3.67 -3.63 1.96
CA PRO A 68 3.58 -4.05 0.55
C PRO A 68 2.30 -4.82 0.20
N CYS A 69 1.84 -5.71 1.07
CA CYS A 69 0.67 -6.54 0.83
C CYS A 69 -0.63 -5.73 0.98
N ASP A 70 -0.73 -4.88 1.99
CA ASP A 70 -1.85 -3.93 2.15
C ASP A 70 -1.94 -2.99 0.94
N HIS A 71 -0.79 -2.54 0.44
CA HIS A 71 -0.69 -1.74 -0.78
C HIS A 71 -1.09 -2.52 -2.05
N HIS A 72 -0.81 -3.82 -2.12
CA HIS A 72 -1.23 -4.66 -3.24
C HIS A 72 -2.75 -4.90 -3.23
N ASP A 73 -3.32 -5.19 -2.07
CA ASP A 73 -4.76 -5.42 -1.88
C ASP A 73 -5.59 -4.22 -2.30
N GLY A 74 -5.17 -3.01 -1.92
CA GLY A 74 -5.86 -1.79 -2.33
C GLY A 74 -5.77 -1.53 -3.84
N CYS A 75 -4.64 -1.87 -4.47
CA CYS A 75 -4.49 -1.83 -5.93
C CYS A 75 -5.44 -2.82 -6.63
N TYR A 76 -5.51 -4.06 -6.13
CA TYR A 76 -6.41 -5.11 -6.64
C TYR A 76 -7.89 -4.79 -6.43
N GLY A 77 -8.21 -4.16 -5.30
CA GLY A 77 -9.56 -3.71 -4.94
C GLY A 77 -10.06 -2.53 -5.78
N GLY A 78 -9.19 -1.93 -6.60
CA GLY A 78 -9.53 -0.80 -7.44
C GLY A 78 -9.58 0.53 -6.70
N SER A 79 -9.06 0.62 -5.47
CA SER A 79 -9.04 1.86 -4.71
C SER A 79 -8.27 2.93 -5.50
N SER A 80 -8.98 3.97 -5.93
CA SER A 80 -8.43 5.06 -6.73
C SER A 80 -8.03 6.25 -5.88
N ARG A 81 -6.89 6.82 -6.30
CA ARG A 81 -6.13 7.97 -5.82
C ARG A 81 -6.93 9.28 -5.65
N THR A 82 -8.03 9.42 -6.39
CA THR A 82 -8.78 10.67 -6.54
C THR A 82 -10.28 10.50 -6.30
N GLY A 83 -10.70 9.32 -5.84
CA GLY A 83 -12.12 8.94 -5.83
C GLY A 83 -12.69 8.66 -7.22
N ALA A 84 -11.89 8.72 -8.29
CA ALA A 84 -12.34 8.46 -9.65
C ALA A 84 -12.06 7.01 -10.08
N SER A 85 -13.16 6.27 -10.30
CA SER A 85 -13.32 4.94 -10.88
C SER A 85 -12.51 3.79 -10.27
N PRO A 86 -13.14 2.65 -9.96
CA PRO A 86 -12.41 1.49 -9.50
C PRO A 86 -11.50 1.02 -10.67
N TYR A 87 -10.24 0.65 -10.38
CA TYR A 87 -9.31 -0.01 -11.32
C TYR A 87 -8.52 0.91 -12.28
N TRP A 88 -7.66 1.76 -11.72
CA TRP A 88 -6.84 2.73 -12.45
C TRP A 88 -5.57 2.15 -13.11
N VAL A 89 -5.17 0.92 -12.80
CA VAL A 89 -4.02 0.21 -13.40
C VAL A 89 -4.29 -1.27 -13.59
N SER A 90 -3.53 -1.91 -14.50
CA SER A 90 -3.61 -3.35 -14.76
C SER A 90 -3.17 -4.20 -13.57
N ARG A 91 -3.60 -5.47 -13.53
CA ARG A 91 -3.10 -6.48 -12.58
C ARG A 91 -1.58 -6.57 -12.60
N GLN A 92 -0.97 -6.58 -13.79
CA GLN A 92 0.48 -6.68 -13.94
C GLN A 92 1.20 -5.47 -13.35
N THR A 93 0.61 -4.28 -13.47
CA THR A 93 1.13 -3.07 -12.85
C THR A 93 1.05 -3.18 -11.33
N CYS A 94 -0.07 -3.62 -10.76
CA CYS A 94 -0.18 -3.88 -9.32
C CYS A 94 0.87 -4.89 -8.83
N ASP A 95 1.04 -6.00 -9.54
CA ASP A 95 2.01 -7.03 -9.15
C ASP A 95 3.46 -6.53 -9.25
N SER A 96 3.78 -5.70 -10.25
CA SER A 96 5.10 -5.09 -10.41
C SER A 96 5.40 -4.08 -9.30
N LEU A 97 4.42 -3.25 -8.93
CA LEU A 97 4.54 -2.32 -7.81
C LEU A 97 4.74 -3.09 -6.49
N PHE A 98 3.97 -4.14 -6.26
CA PHE A 98 4.12 -5.00 -5.09
C PHE A 98 5.53 -5.58 -4.96
N LYS A 99 6.11 -6.08 -6.05
CA LYS A 99 7.51 -6.54 -6.04
C LYS A 99 8.48 -5.41 -5.69
N ALA A 100 8.29 -4.23 -6.26
CA ALA A 100 9.14 -3.07 -5.98
C ALA A 100 9.06 -2.65 -4.51
N ASP A 101 7.86 -2.64 -3.92
CA ASP A 101 7.62 -2.33 -2.51
C ASP A 101 8.26 -3.35 -1.57
N MET A 102 8.17 -4.65 -1.88
CA MET A 102 8.87 -5.68 -1.12
C MET A 102 10.40 -5.51 -1.20
N ILE A 103 10.95 -5.18 -2.37
CA ILE A 103 12.39 -4.90 -2.52
C ILE A 103 12.80 -3.67 -1.71
N ALA A 104 11.99 -2.61 -1.72
CA ALA A 104 12.23 -1.41 -0.92
C ALA A 104 12.16 -1.73 0.58
N SER A 105 11.22 -2.58 1.00
CA SER A 105 11.11 -3.07 2.37
C SER A 105 12.34 -3.87 2.79
N CYS A 106 12.90 -4.71 1.92
CA CYS A 106 14.16 -5.40 2.17
C CYS A 106 15.32 -4.42 2.34
N LYS A 107 15.39 -3.38 1.49
CA LYS A 107 16.44 -2.36 1.57
C LYS A 107 16.32 -1.50 2.82
N TRP A 108 15.10 -1.23 3.26
CA TRP A 108 14.84 -0.51 4.50
C TRP A 108 15.32 -1.30 5.72
N GLN A 109 15.13 -2.62 5.74
CA GLN A 109 15.53 -3.49 6.86
C GLN A 109 17.02 -3.84 6.89
N HIS A 110 17.60 -4.15 5.72
CA HIS A 110 18.95 -4.73 5.63
C HIS A 110 19.98 -3.81 4.99
N GLY A 111 19.58 -2.60 4.60
CA GLY A 111 20.41 -1.68 3.82
C GLY A 111 20.30 -1.90 2.30
N SER A 112 20.89 -0.98 1.53
CA SER A 112 20.71 -0.91 0.07
C SER A 112 21.27 -2.10 -0.71
N ASP A 113 22.31 -2.75 -0.19
CA ASP A 113 22.95 -3.91 -0.82
C ASP A 113 22.38 -5.22 -0.25
N LEU A 114 21.40 -5.76 -0.97
CA LEU A 114 20.71 -6.99 -0.60
C LEU A 114 21.58 -8.25 -0.76
N THR A 115 22.81 -8.12 -1.25
CA THR A 115 23.74 -9.23 -1.41
C THR A 115 24.71 -9.36 -0.24
N LYS A 116 24.70 -8.47 0.76
CA LYS A 116 25.71 -8.50 1.84
C LYS A 116 25.47 -9.65 2.82
N THR A 117 24.27 -9.70 3.41
CA THR A 117 23.96 -10.65 4.50
C THR A 117 23.10 -11.80 4.00
N TRP A 118 23.06 -12.90 4.76
CA TRP A 118 22.15 -14.00 4.47
C TRP A 118 20.68 -13.55 4.55
N SER A 119 20.35 -12.73 5.55
CA SER A 119 18.99 -12.20 5.75
C SER A 119 18.54 -11.32 4.59
N ALA A 120 19.43 -10.46 4.07
CA ALA A 120 19.11 -9.58 2.94
C ALA A 120 18.87 -10.37 1.64
N ARG A 121 19.73 -11.36 1.35
CA ARG A 121 19.55 -12.27 0.21
C ARG A 121 18.26 -13.06 0.34
N ARG A 122 17.95 -13.53 1.55
CA ARG A 122 16.73 -14.30 1.82
C ARG A 122 15.49 -13.43 1.68
N CYS A 123 15.51 -12.19 2.16
CA CYS A 123 14.46 -11.20 1.95
C CYS A 123 14.17 -11.01 0.46
N ALA A 124 15.21 -10.75 -0.34
CA ALA A 124 15.09 -10.60 -1.79
C ALA A 124 14.45 -11.83 -2.45
N GLY A 125 14.85 -13.05 -2.06
CA GLY A 125 14.28 -14.29 -2.59
C GLY A 125 12.79 -14.49 -2.25
N PHE A 126 12.33 -14.01 -1.09
CA PHE A 126 10.90 -14.02 -0.78
C PHE A 126 10.11 -13.03 -1.65
N THR A 127 10.70 -11.90 -2.07
CA THR A 127 10.02 -10.97 -3.00
C THR A 127 9.66 -11.65 -4.33
N ASP A 128 10.56 -12.47 -4.88
CA ASP A 128 10.31 -13.25 -6.10
C ASP A 128 9.23 -14.32 -5.86
N THR A 129 9.27 -14.97 -4.71
CA THR A 129 8.29 -16.00 -4.33
C THR A 129 6.88 -15.41 -4.28
N TYR A 130 6.71 -14.25 -3.64
CA TYR A 130 5.41 -13.59 -3.47
C TYR A 130 4.91 -13.03 -4.80
N TYR A 131 5.80 -12.37 -5.57
CA TYR A 131 5.47 -11.90 -6.91
C TYR A 131 4.99 -13.05 -7.81
N ASN A 132 5.74 -14.15 -7.87
CA ASN A 132 5.36 -15.31 -8.70
C ASN A 132 4.03 -15.93 -8.24
N ALA A 133 3.75 -15.96 -6.94
CA ALA A 133 2.48 -16.44 -6.40
C ALA A 133 1.30 -15.58 -6.86
N VAL A 134 1.37 -14.24 -6.76
CA VAL A 134 0.29 -13.36 -7.23
C VAL A 134 0.15 -13.37 -8.76
N ARG A 135 1.27 -13.50 -9.50
CA ARG A 135 1.22 -13.66 -10.97
C ARG A 135 0.47 -14.93 -11.38
N LYS A 136 0.72 -16.05 -10.68
CA LYS A 136 0.13 -17.35 -10.98
C LYS A 136 -1.33 -17.49 -10.50
N SER A 137 -1.63 -17.00 -9.30
CA SER A 137 -2.88 -17.31 -8.60
C SER A 137 -3.76 -16.09 -8.28
N GLY A 138 -3.25 -14.86 -8.42
CA GLY A 138 -3.95 -13.63 -8.01
C GLY A 138 -5.08 -13.16 -8.94
N LYS A 139 -5.28 -13.80 -10.11
CA LYS A 139 -6.24 -13.34 -11.12
C LYS A 139 -7.66 -13.17 -10.57
N GLY A 140 -8.13 -14.09 -9.72
CA GLY A 140 -9.49 -14.06 -9.17
C GLY A 140 -9.73 -12.95 -8.15
N SER A 141 -8.66 -12.43 -7.52
CA SER A 141 -8.75 -11.37 -6.51
C SER A 141 -8.69 -9.97 -7.12
N TYR A 142 -8.14 -9.84 -8.33
CA TYR A 142 -8.10 -8.58 -9.06
C TYR A 142 -9.49 -8.26 -9.60
N LYS A 143 -10.08 -7.16 -9.13
CA LYS A 143 -11.47 -6.80 -9.45
C LYS A 143 -11.61 -5.91 -10.69
N GLY A 144 -10.49 -5.51 -11.30
CA GLY A 144 -10.51 -4.63 -12.48
C GLY A 144 -10.96 -5.27 -13.77
N PRO A 145 -11.20 -4.44 -14.82
CA PRO A 145 -11.71 -4.94 -16.08
C PRO A 145 -10.83 -6.08 -16.57
N ALA A 146 -11.49 -7.18 -16.96
CA ALA A 146 -10.82 -8.37 -17.42
C ALA A 146 -10.02 -8.03 -18.68
N ASN A 147 -8.70 -7.89 -18.52
CA ASN A 147 -7.72 -7.67 -19.59
C ASN A 147 -7.79 -6.28 -20.23
N LEU A 148 -6.96 -5.35 -19.74
CA LEU A 148 -6.31 -4.39 -20.63
C LEU A 148 -4.85 -4.84 -20.72
N ASN A 149 -4.56 -5.58 -21.79
CA ASN A 149 -3.19 -5.73 -22.27
C ASN A 149 -2.74 -4.35 -22.71
N TYR A 150 -1.86 -3.72 -21.94
CA TYR A 150 -1.00 -2.63 -22.41
C TYR A 150 0.42 -3.17 -22.47
#